data_AF-A0AAN9PV19-F1
#
_entry.id   AF-A0AAN9PV19-F1
#
_cell.length_a   1.000
_cell.length_b   1.000
_cell.length_c   1.000
_cell.angle_alpha   90.00
_cell.angle_beta   90.00
_cell.angle_gamma   90.00
#
_symmetry.space_group_name_H-M   'P 1'
#
loop_
_entity.id
_entity.type
_entity.pdbx_description
1 polymer ?
#
loop_
_entity_poly.entity_id
_entity_poly.type
_entity_poly.pdbx_seq_one_letter_code
_entity_poly.pdbx_strand_id
1 'polypeptide(L)'
;MLIMITLLCGMATPVEPPNGIRIEGKHYYSMWQTLFEIDTKYVPIKPIGRGAYGIVCSSVNRETNEKVAIKKIQNAFENRIDALRTLRELKLLRHLHHENVIALKDIMMPIHRNSFKDVYLVYELMDTDLHQIIKSPQPLSNDHCQYFLFQLLRGLKYLHSANILHRDLKPGNLLINANCDLKICDFGLARTNCSKNQFMTEYVVTRWYRAPELLLCCDNYGTSIDVWSVGCIFAELLGRKPIFPGSECLNQLKLIINILGSQREDDIEFIDNPKAKKYIKSLPYSPGTTFSRLYPNAHPLAIDLLAKMLVFDPTKRISVTEALQHPFMAPLYDPNCDPPAILPIDLDIDEDLGEEMIRELMWKEMLHYHPEAVMENAGLC
;
A
#
# COMPACT_ATOMS: atom_id res chain seq x y z
N MET A 1 -5.43 -4.40 46.01
CA MET A 1 -6.59 -4.15 45.13
C MET A 1 -6.22 -3.11 44.07
N LEU A 2 -5.40 -3.47 43.07
CA LEU A 2 -5.07 -2.60 41.92
C LEU A 2 -4.27 -3.34 40.81
N ILE A 3 -4.57 -4.63 40.58
CA ILE A 3 -3.90 -5.48 39.56
C ILE A 3 -4.90 -6.05 38.52
N MET A 4 -6.14 -5.56 38.44
CA MET A 4 -7.16 -6.15 37.53
C MET A 4 -7.84 -5.18 36.55
N ILE A 5 -7.25 -4.02 36.22
CA ILE A 5 -7.93 -3.04 35.32
C ILE A 5 -7.24 -2.82 33.96
N THR A 6 -6.04 -3.37 33.71
CA THR A 6 -5.29 -3.03 32.47
C THR A 6 -5.13 -4.16 31.43
N LEU A 7 -5.92 -5.23 31.48
CA LEU A 7 -5.78 -6.38 30.56
C LEU A 7 -7.02 -6.73 29.70
N LEU A 8 -8.10 -5.95 29.75
CA LEU A 8 -9.34 -6.27 29.01
C LEU A 8 -9.58 -5.44 27.73
N CYS A 9 -8.72 -4.47 27.39
CA CYS A 9 -9.05 -3.47 26.36
C CYS A 9 -8.75 -3.86 24.90
N GLY A 10 -8.59 -5.15 24.58
CA GLY A 10 -8.25 -5.58 23.21
C GLY A 10 -8.59 -7.02 22.86
N MET A 11 -9.35 -7.75 23.69
CA MET A 11 -9.81 -9.09 23.33
C MET A 11 -11.13 -9.01 22.57
N ALA A 12 -11.27 -9.82 21.52
CA ALA A 12 -12.55 -9.97 20.82
C ALA A 12 -13.54 -10.69 21.74
N THR A 13 -14.60 -10.02 22.17
CA THR A 13 -15.65 -10.61 23.01
C THR A 13 -16.87 -10.94 22.16
N PRO A 14 -17.42 -12.17 22.22
CA PRO A 14 -18.70 -12.46 21.61
C PRO A 14 -19.79 -11.56 22.21
N VAL A 15 -20.65 -11.00 21.37
CA VAL A 15 -21.76 -10.15 21.78
C VAL A 15 -23.05 -10.58 21.07
N GLU A 16 -24.20 -10.19 21.63
CA GLU A 16 -25.47 -10.33 20.91
C GLU A 16 -25.58 -9.26 19.80
N PRO A 17 -26.31 -9.56 18.71
CA PRO A 17 -26.54 -8.59 17.65
C PRO A 17 -27.31 -7.35 18.18
N PRO A 18 -27.07 -6.15 17.63
CA PRO A 18 -27.67 -4.91 18.14
C PRO A 18 -29.20 -4.88 18.10
N ASN A 19 -29.80 -5.60 17.16
CA ASN A 19 -31.24 -5.73 16.97
C ASN A 19 -31.84 -6.96 17.67
N GLY A 20 -31.03 -7.75 18.39
CA GLY A 20 -31.43 -8.99 19.05
C GLY A 20 -31.75 -10.15 18.10
N ILE A 21 -31.63 -9.96 16.78
CA ILE A 21 -31.92 -10.97 15.77
C ILE A 21 -30.60 -11.56 15.29
N ARG A 22 -30.37 -12.84 15.62
CA ARG A 22 -29.22 -13.58 15.11
C ARG A 22 -29.48 -14.01 13.68
N ILE A 23 -28.57 -13.64 12.79
CA ILE A 23 -28.63 -14.02 11.38
C ILE A 23 -27.81 -15.29 11.20
N GLU A 24 -28.41 -16.26 10.53
CA GLU A 24 -27.76 -17.53 10.22
C GLU A 24 -26.46 -17.28 9.43
N GLY A 25 -25.40 -17.99 9.78
CA GLY A 25 -24.09 -17.82 9.15
C GLY A 25 -23.26 -16.64 9.67
N LYS A 26 -23.76 -15.78 10.57
CA LYS A 26 -23.00 -14.64 11.15
C LYS A 26 -22.73 -14.79 12.65
N HIS A 27 -21.57 -14.28 13.07
CA HIS A 27 -21.17 -14.09 14.46
C HIS A 27 -20.89 -12.61 14.75
N TYR A 28 -21.17 -12.20 15.98
CA TYR A 28 -21.00 -10.82 16.43
C TYR A 28 -19.92 -10.75 17.51
N TYR A 29 -18.92 -9.91 17.28
CA TYR A 29 -17.83 -9.66 18.21
C TYR A 29 -17.71 -8.17 18.51
N SER A 30 -17.36 -7.82 19.75
CA SER A 30 -16.92 -6.47 20.10
C SER A 30 -15.41 -6.49 20.29
N MET A 31 -14.70 -5.60 19.58
CA MET A 31 -13.28 -5.36 19.79
C MET A 31 -13.00 -3.87 19.61
N TRP A 32 -12.26 -3.27 20.55
CA TRP A 32 -11.99 -1.83 20.59
C TRP A 32 -13.25 -0.96 20.43
N GLN A 33 -14.32 -1.32 21.16
CA GLN A 33 -15.63 -0.63 21.12
C GLN A 33 -16.30 -0.62 19.73
N THR A 34 -15.84 -1.48 18.82
CA THR A 34 -16.42 -1.66 17.49
C THR A 34 -17.08 -3.02 17.39
N LEU A 35 -18.32 -3.03 16.92
CA LEU A 35 -19.04 -4.25 16.56
C LEU A 35 -18.48 -4.82 15.25
N PHE A 36 -18.21 -6.10 15.23
CA PHE A 36 -17.83 -6.87 14.06
C PHE A 36 -18.93 -7.89 13.78
N GLU A 37 -19.38 -7.92 12.53
CA GLU A 37 -20.27 -8.95 12.00
C GLU A 37 -19.45 -9.80 11.02
N ILE A 38 -19.20 -11.04 11.38
CA ILE A 38 -18.22 -11.91 10.72
C ILE A 38 -18.89 -13.24 10.35
N ASP A 39 -18.56 -13.82 9.20
CA ASP A 39 -19.05 -15.16 8.84
C ASP A 39 -18.58 -16.24 9.84
N THR A 40 -19.47 -17.16 10.16
CA THR A 40 -19.24 -18.26 11.12
C THR A 40 -18.05 -19.16 10.79
N LYS A 41 -17.65 -19.23 9.51
CA LYS A 41 -16.45 -19.96 9.05
C LYS A 41 -15.15 -19.37 9.58
N TYR A 42 -15.12 -18.10 10.01
CA TYR A 42 -13.91 -17.42 10.49
C TYR A 42 -13.82 -17.42 12.03
N VAL A 43 -13.16 -18.41 12.62
CA VAL A 43 -12.98 -18.52 14.08
C VAL A 43 -11.66 -19.24 14.42
N PRO A 44 -10.86 -18.79 15.42
CA PRO A 44 -11.13 -17.72 16.37
C PRO A 44 -10.71 -16.33 15.89
N ILE A 45 -11.40 -15.29 16.36
CA ILE A 45 -11.08 -13.90 16.07
C ILE A 45 -10.08 -13.34 17.08
N LYS A 46 -8.95 -12.85 16.58
CA LYS A 46 -7.89 -12.25 17.39
C LYS A 46 -7.54 -10.87 16.86
N PRO A 47 -7.78 -9.79 17.60
CA PRO A 47 -7.46 -8.44 17.14
C PRO A 47 -5.94 -8.26 16.92
N ILE A 48 -5.52 -7.71 15.78
CA ILE A 48 -4.07 -7.55 15.45
C ILE A 48 -3.64 -6.11 15.19
N GLY A 49 -4.53 -5.22 14.75
CA GLY A 49 -4.15 -3.83 14.49
C GLY A 49 -5.32 -2.89 14.28
N ARG A 50 -5.03 -1.59 14.42
CA ARG A 50 -5.93 -0.48 14.12
C ARG A 50 -5.18 0.55 13.28
N GLY A 51 -5.74 0.93 12.14
CA GLY A 51 -5.15 1.89 11.21
C GLY A 51 -6.15 2.97 10.79
N ALA A 52 -5.71 3.84 9.89
CA ALA A 52 -6.55 4.94 9.37
C ALA A 52 -7.82 4.44 8.64
N TYR A 53 -7.75 3.26 8.02
CA TYR A 53 -8.84 2.69 7.22
C TYR A 53 -9.67 1.64 7.97
N GLY A 54 -9.47 1.51 9.28
CA GLY A 54 -10.28 0.64 10.13
C GLY A 54 -9.48 -0.32 11.00
N ILE A 55 -10.11 -1.44 11.33
CA ILE A 55 -9.65 -2.38 12.34
C ILE A 55 -9.39 -3.73 11.69
N VAL A 56 -8.25 -4.34 12.02
CA VAL A 56 -7.82 -5.64 11.47
C VAL A 56 -7.75 -6.68 12.59
N CYS A 57 -8.30 -7.85 12.31
CA CYS A 57 -8.19 -9.03 13.18
C CYS A 57 -7.68 -10.24 12.37
N SER A 58 -6.97 -11.15 13.02
CA SER A 58 -6.61 -12.45 12.45
C SER A 58 -7.68 -13.48 12.76
N SER A 59 -7.87 -14.43 11.86
CA SER A 59 -8.77 -15.55 12.00
C SER A 59 -8.27 -16.80 11.28
N VAL A 60 -9.01 -17.90 11.39
CA VAL A 60 -8.82 -19.12 10.60
C VAL A 60 -10.13 -19.39 9.87
N ASN A 61 -10.06 -19.55 8.55
CA ASN A 61 -11.17 -20.09 7.78
C ASN A 61 -11.27 -21.60 8.07
N ARG A 62 -12.34 -22.04 8.72
CA ARG A 62 -12.51 -23.44 9.12
C ARG A 62 -12.81 -24.40 7.96
N GLU A 63 -13.23 -23.88 6.81
CA GLU A 63 -13.49 -24.68 5.62
C GLU A 63 -12.18 -25.06 4.92
N THR A 64 -11.23 -24.12 4.86
CA THR A 64 -9.93 -24.31 4.18
C THR A 64 -8.77 -24.57 5.15
N ASN A 65 -8.97 -24.35 6.44
CA ASN A 65 -7.94 -24.27 7.49
C ASN A 65 -6.83 -23.22 7.24
N GLU A 66 -7.09 -22.23 6.38
CA GLU A 66 -6.14 -21.14 6.12
C GLU A 66 -6.24 -20.03 7.18
N LYS A 67 -5.09 -19.48 7.57
CA LYS A 67 -5.02 -18.28 8.42
C LYS A 67 -5.25 -17.03 7.57
N VAL A 68 -6.09 -16.12 8.05
CA VAL A 68 -6.50 -14.92 7.32
C VAL A 68 -6.44 -13.67 8.18
N ALA A 69 -6.36 -12.51 7.54
CA ALA A 69 -6.53 -11.20 8.15
C ALA A 69 -7.85 -10.57 7.65
N ILE A 70 -8.74 -10.22 8.56
CA ILE A 70 -10.03 -9.58 8.27
C ILE A 70 -9.92 -8.10 8.62
N LYS A 71 -9.97 -7.24 7.60
CA LYS A 71 -10.00 -5.78 7.70
C LYS A 71 -11.44 -5.30 7.61
N LYS A 72 -11.93 -4.68 8.68
CA LYS A 72 -13.23 -3.99 8.69
C LYS A 72 -13.03 -2.52 8.33
N ILE A 73 -13.62 -2.09 7.22
CA ILE A 73 -13.77 -0.70 6.83
C ILE A 73 -15.12 -0.22 7.38
N GLN A 74 -15.06 0.62 8.42
CA GLN A 74 -16.26 1.16 9.06
C GLN A 74 -16.83 2.31 8.25
N ASN A 75 -18.15 2.37 8.12
CA ASN A 75 -18.84 3.48 7.46
C ASN A 75 -18.21 3.85 6.10
N ALA A 76 -17.95 2.85 5.26
CA ALA A 76 -17.17 2.98 4.02
C ALA A 76 -17.72 4.04 3.05
N PHE A 77 -18.99 4.44 3.22
CA PHE A 77 -19.72 5.36 2.35
C PHE A 77 -19.87 6.78 2.92
N GLU A 78 -19.48 7.06 4.17
CA GLU A 78 -19.57 8.40 4.77
C GLU A 78 -18.70 9.43 4.04
N ASN A 79 -17.52 9.00 3.57
CA ASN A 79 -16.64 9.80 2.74
C ASN A 79 -16.51 9.17 1.35
N ARG A 80 -17.02 9.86 0.34
CA ARG A 80 -16.94 9.44 -1.06
C ARG A 80 -15.52 9.08 -1.52
N ILE A 81 -14.50 9.82 -1.05
CA ILE A 81 -13.11 9.56 -1.42
C ILE A 81 -12.67 8.18 -0.90
N ASP A 82 -13.03 7.84 0.33
CA ASP A 82 -12.67 6.56 0.94
C ASP A 82 -13.50 5.40 0.38
N ALA A 83 -14.76 5.66 0.00
CA ALA A 83 -15.59 4.72 -0.76
C ALA A 83 -14.94 4.37 -2.11
N LEU A 84 -14.52 5.38 -2.88
CA LEU A 84 -13.83 5.16 -4.15
C LEU A 84 -12.48 4.44 -3.97
N ARG A 85 -11.72 4.74 -2.91
CA ARG A 85 -10.49 4.01 -2.56
C ARG A 85 -10.76 2.53 -2.31
N THR A 86 -11.80 2.23 -1.54
CA THR A 86 -12.21 0.85 -1.24
C THR A 86 -12.64 0.12 -2.52
N LEU A 87 -13.43 0.77 -3.38
CA LEU A 87 -13.86 0.17 -4.65
C LEU A 87 -12.67 -0.10 -5.58
N ARG A 88 -11.70 0.81 -5.66
CA ARG A 88 -10.46 0.60 -6.42
C ARG A 88 -9.66 -0.58 -5.88
N GLU A 89 -9.50 -0.66 -4.57
CA GLU A 89 -8.79 -1.77 -3.91
C GLU A 89 -9.45 -3.12 -4.24
N LEU A 90 -10.79 -3.21 -4.18
CA LEU A 90 -11.55 -4.41 -4.56
C LEU A 90 -11.33 -4.82 -6.02
N LYS A 91 -11.53 -3.87 -6.95
CA LYS A 91 -11.38 -4.12 -8.39
C LYS A 91 -9.97 -4.57 -8.75
N LEU A 92 -8.95 -3.93 -8.17
CA LEU A 92 -7.55 -4.26 -8.41
C LEU A 92 -7.22 -5.66 -7.89
N LEU A 93 -7.44 -5.89 -6.60
CA LEU A 93 -6.99 -7.11 -5.93
C LEU A 93 -7.70 -8.37 -6.43
N ARG A 94 -8.91 -8.25 -7.00
CA ARG A 94 -9.57 -9.38 -7.66
C ARG A 94 -8.76 -9.93 -8.86
N HIS A 95 -8.00 -9.09 -9.55
CA HIS A 95 -7.27 -9.50 -10.74
C HIS A 95 -5.76 -9.63 -10.52
N LEU A 96 -5.23 -9.09 -9.42
CA LEU A 96 -3.80 -9.16 -9.12
C LEU A 96 -3.46 -10.50 -8.47
N HIS A 97 -2.58 -11.25 -9.13
CA HIS A 97 -2.09 -12.54 -8.64
C HIS A 97 -0.57 -12.59 -8.80
N HIS A 98 0.13 -12.31 -7.70
CA HIS A 98 1.59 -12.32 -7.66
C HIS A 98 2.07 -12.58 -6.23
N GLU A 99 3.19 -13.31 -6.07
CA GLU A 99 3.70 -13.69 -4.75
C GLU A 99 4.03 -12.50 -3.87
N ASN A 100 4.53 -11.40 -4.45
CA ASN A 100 4.87 -10.16 -3.75
C ASN A 100 3.77 -9.08 -3.77
N VAL A 101 2.53 -9.47 -4.07
CA VAL A 101 1.33 -8.61 -3.94
C VAL A 101 0.36 -9.31 -2.98
N ILE A 102 -0.28 -8.55 -2.09
CA ILE A 102 -1.22 -9.15 -1.12
C ILE A 102 -2.43 -9.74 -1.85
N ALA A 103 -2.79 -10.98 -1.51
CA ALA A 103 -3.98 -11.63 -2.05
C ALA A 103 -5.22 -11.28 -1.23
N LEU A 104 -6.27 -10.78 -1.91
CA LEU A 104 -7.62 -10.72 -1.37
C LEU A 104 -8.27 -12.10 -1.55
N LYS A 105 -8.58 -12.76 -0.44
CA LYS A 105 -9.07 -14.15 -0.39
C LYS A 105 -10.59 -14.24 -0.41
N ASP A 106 -11.26 -13.31 0.27
CA ASP A 106 -12.72 -13.28 0.39
C ASP A 106 -13.20 -11.85 0.69
N ILE A 107 -14.47 -11.58 0.42
CA ILE A 107 -15.15 -10.33 0.79
C ILE A 107 -16.51 -10.68 1.37
N MET A 108 -16.71 -10.47 2.68
CA MET A 108 -17.94 -10.94 3.31
C MET A 108 -19.16 -10.21 2.77
N MET A 109 -20.17 -10.99 2.36
CA MET A 109 -21.45 -10.45 1.90
C MET A 109 -22.17 -9.71 3.05
N PRO A 110 -22.61 -8.47 2.82
CA PRO A 110 -23.52 -7.80 3.74
C PRO A 110 -24.92 -8.42 3.68
N ILE A 111 -25.63 -8.38 4.80
CA ILE A 111 -27.02 -8.88 4.90
C ILE A 111 -27.97 -8.08 3.99
N HIS A 112 -27.79 -6.76 3.95
CA HIS A 112 -28.68 -5.86 3.24
C HIS A 112 -27.92 -5.10 2.15
N ARG A 113 -28.16 -5.49 0.89
CA ARG A 113 -27.56 -4.88 -0.31
C ARG A 113 -27.63 -3.35 -0.34
N ASN A 114 -28.77 -2.78 0.02
CA ASN A 114 -29.00 -1.34 -0.18
C ASN A 114 -28.58 -0.49 1.03
N SER A 115 -28.33 -1.09 2.20
CA SER A 115 -28.15 -0.33 3.45
C SER A 115 -26.88 -0.68 4.25
N PHE A 116 -26.02 -1.55 3.73
CA PHE A 116 -24.76 -1.88 4.42
C PHE A 116 -23.84 -0.66 4.55
N LYS A 117 -23.22 -0.51 5.71
CA LYS A 117 -22.29 0.61 5.99
C LYS A 117 -20.84 0.16 6.10
N ASP A 118 -20.65 -1.09 6.51
CA ASP A 118 -19.34 -1.66 6.77
C ASP A 118 -18.97 -2.65 5.68
N VAL A 119 -17.68 -2.71 5.34
CA VAL A 119 -17.12 -3.67 4.38
C VAL A 119 -16.05 -4.50 5.06
N TYR A 120 -16.08 -5.82 4.89
CA TYR A 120 -15.12 -6.75 5.49
C TYR A 120 -14.30 -7.42 4.39
N LEU A 121 -13.01 -7.09 4.35
CA LEU A 121 -12.05 -7.63 3.39
C LEU A 121 -11.20 -8.70 4.06
N VAL A 122 -11.12 -9.88 3.46
CA VAL A 122 -10.35 -11.01 4.00
C VAL A 122 -9.12 -11.22 3.14
N TYR A 123 -7.95 -10.98 3.72
CA TYR A 123 -6.64 -11.15 3.08
C TYR A 123 -5.93 -12.38 3.62
N GLU A 124 -4.89 -12.81 2.92
CA GLU A 124 -3.89 -13.68 3.54
C GLU A 124 -3.26 -13.01 4.78
N LEU A 125 -2.96 -13.82 5.81
CA LEU A 125 -2.38 -13.30 7.05
C LEU A 125 -0.87 -13.07 6.90
N MET A 126 -0.43 -11.85 7.24
CA MET A 126 0.98 -11.49 7.37
C MET A 126 1.29 -11.16 8.84
N ASP A 127 2.54 -11.36 9.26
CA ASP A 127 2.92 -11.27 10.68
C ASP A 127 3.20 -9.83 11.12
N THR A 128 3.80 -9.02 10.25
CA THR A 128 4.20 -7.63 10.54
C THR A 128 4.31 -6.82 9.25
N ASP A 129 4.68 -5.55 9.36
CA ASP A 129 5.08 -4.70 8.24
C ASP A 129 6.57 -4.32 8.33
N LEU A 130 7.13 -3.82 7.22
CA LEU A 130 8.54 -3.40 7.13
C LEU A 130 8.84 -2.23 8.06
N HIS A 131 7.87 -1.37 8.35
CA HIS A 131 8.06 -0.25 9.29
C HIS A 131 8.40 -0.74 10.70
N GLN A 132 7.68 -1.76 11.20
CA GLN A 132 7.98 -2.38 12.49
C GLN A 132 9.34 -3.08 12.46
N ILE A 133 9.69 -3.79 11.38
CA ILE A 133 11.01 -4.44 11.23
C ILE A 133 12.13 -3.41 11.30
N ILE A 134 12.01 -2.29 10.58
CA ILE A 134 13.00 -1.20 10.57
C ILE A 134 13.18 -0.61 11.97
N LYS A 135 12.08 -0.40 12.71
CA LYS A 135 12.11 0.15 14.08
C LYS A 135 12.53 -0.85 15.15
N SER A 136 12.44 -2.14 14.85
CA SER A 136 12.78 -3.19 15.81
C SER A 136 14.28 -3.20 16.12
N PRO A 137 14.69 -3.67 17.31
CA PRO A 137 16.10 -3.85 17.64
C PRO A 137 16.76 -5.03 16.90
N GLN A 138 16.00 -5.81 16.12
CA GLN A 138 16.53 -6.96 15.39
C GLN A 138 17.53 -6.48 14.33
N PRO A 139 18.72 -7.10 14.22
CA PRO A 139 19.70 -6.71 13.21
C PRO A 139 19.18 -7.01 11.80
N LEU A 140 19.43 -6.10 10.86
CA LEU A 140 19.15 -6.29 9.43
C LEU A 140 20.50 -6.36 8.74
N SER A 141 20.82 -7.54 8.20
CA SER A 141 22.01 -7.75 7.40
C SER A 141 21.84 -7.13 6.01
N ASN A 142 22.94 -6.99 5.28
CA ASN A 142 22.89 -6.60 3.86
C ASN A 142 22.02 -7.58 3.06
N ASP A 143 22.05 -8.88 3.39
CA ASP A 143 21.25 -9.90 2.73
C ASP A 143 19.74 -9.70 2.97
N HIS A 144 19.33 -9.35 4.20
CA HIS A 144 17.93 -8.98 4.48
C HIS A 144 17.50 -7.77 3.64
N CYS A 145 18.33 -6.72 3.59
CA CYS A 145 18.05 -5.53 2.78
C CYS A 145 17.94 -5.86 1.28
N GLN A 146 18.83 -6.70 0.76
CA GLN A 146 18.83 -7.15 -0.62
C GLN A 146 17.56 -7.97 -0.92
N TYR A 147 17.18 -8.90 -0.05
CA TYR A 147 16.03 -9.77 -0.24
C TYR A 147 14.70 -9.01 -0.19
N PHE A 148 14.53 -8.08 0.76
CA PHE A 148 13.33 -7.24 0.80
C PHE A 148 13.23 -6.31 -0.41
N LEU A 149 14.35 -5.69 -0.82
CA LEU A 149 14.36 -4.83 -2.01
C LEU A 149 14.05 -5.62 -3.28
N PHE A 150 14.62 -6.82 -3.43
CA PHE A 150 14.35 -7.71 -4.56
C PHE A 150 12.85 -8.02 -4.68
N GLN A 151 12.23 -8.47 -3.59
CA GLN A 151 10.81 -8.82 -3.57
C GLN A 151 9.90 -7.62 -3.87
N LEU A 152 10.26 -6.43 -3.37
CA LEU A 152 9.55 -5.19 -3.67
C LEU A 152 9.64 -4.83 -5.18
N LEU A 153 10.84 -4.89 -5.76
CA LEU A 153 11.03 -4.63 -7.18
C LEU A 153 10.33 -5.67 -8.06
N ARG A 154 10.34 -6.95 -7.65
CA ARG A 154 9.64 -8.04 -8.35
C ARG A 154 8.13 -7.79 -8.38
N GLY A 155 7.52 -7.47 -7.24
CA GLY A 155 6.10 -7.10 -7.16
C GLY A 155 5.78 -5.84 -7.99
N LEU A 156 6.66 -4.85 -7.99
CA LEU A 156 6.48 -3.64 -8.80
C LEU A 156 6.61 -3.90 -10.31
N LYS A 157 7.52 -4.78 -10.75
CA LYS A 157 7.63 -5.17 -12.16
C LYS A 157 6.30 -5.73 -12.66
N TYR A 158 5.67 -6.60 -11.86
CA TYR A 158 4.34 -7.12 -12.15
C TYR A 158 3.29 -6.00 -12.26
N LEU A 159 3.19 -5.12 -11.26
CA LEU A 159 2.22 -4.00 -11.27
C LEU A 159 2.44 -3.03 -12.44
N HIS A 160 3.69 -2.65 -12.70
CA HIS A 160 4.05 -1.72 -13.77
C HIS A 160 3.80 -2.33 -15.16
N SER A 161 3.95 -3.65 -15.32
CA SER A 161 3.58 -4.33 -16.57
C SER A 161 2.07 -4.31 -16.86
N ALA A 162 1.24 -4.16 -15.81
CA ALA A 162 -0.21 -3.92 -15.92
C ALA A 162 -0.58 -2.42 -15.99
N ASN A 163 0.40 -1.52 -16.17
CA ASN A 163 0.23 -0.06 -16.14
C ASN A 163 -0.34 0.48 -14.80
N ILE A 164 -0.16 -0.24 -13.70
CA ILE A 164 -0.63 0.16 -12.37
C ILE A 164 0.50 0.88 -11.62
N LEU A 165 0.23 2.12 -11.21
CA LEU A 165 1.08 2.90 -10.32
C LEU A 165 0.57 2.76 -8.88
N HIS A 166 1.44 2.45 -7.92
CA HIS A 166 1.03 2.29 -6.52
C HIS A 166 0.80 3.64 -5.82
N ARG A 167 1.73 4.60 -6.02
CA ARG A 167 1.63 6.02 -5.58
C ARG A 167 1.73 6.29 -4.08
N ASP A 168 1.55 5.29 -3.23
CA ASP A 168 1.73 5.41 -1.77
C ASP A 168 2.60 4.29 -1.17
N LEU A 169 3.73 4.00 -1.82
CA LEU A 169 4.69 3.06 -1.26
C LEU A 169 5.41 3.66 -0.05
N LYS A 170 5.38 2.92 1.05
CA LYS A 170 6.04 3.24 2.33
C LYS A 170 6.25 1.94 3.10
N PRO A 171 7.15 1.88 4.09
CA PRO A 171 7.42 0.64 4.83
C PRO A 171 6.17 0.04 5.51
N GLY A 172 5.20 0.88 5.92
CA GLY A 172 3.93 0.40 6.49
C GLY A 172 2.98 -0.28 5.50
N ASN A 173 3.21 -0.13 4.19
CA ASN A 173 2.43 -0.77 3.12
C ASN A 173 3.15 -1.99 2.53
N LEU A 174 4.21 -2.47 3.20
CA LEU A 174 4.99 -3.65 2.83
C LEU A 174 4.89 -4.67 3.97
N LEU A 175 4.03 -5.67 3.79
CA LEU A 175 3.76 -6.69 4.79
C LEU A 175 4.80 -7.80 4.71
N ILE A 176 5.15 -8.39 5.85
CA ILE A 176 6.21 -9.40 6.01
C ILE A 176 5.72 -10.53 6.89
N ASN A 177 6.09 -11.77 6.54
CA ASN A 177 5.85 -12.95 7.36
C ASN A 177 7.17 -13.50 7.97
N ALA A 178 7.06 -14.53 8.80
CA ALA A 178 8.19 -15.18 9.46
C ALA A 178 9.22 -15.79 8.50
N ASN A 179 8.84 -16.08 7.25
CA ASN A 179 9.73 -16.57 6.20
C ASN A 179 10.48 -15.44 5.47
N CYS A 180 10.28 -14.18 5.89
CA CYS A 180 10.75 -12.97 5.22
C CYS A 180 10.13 -12.74 3.83
N ASP A 181 8.97 -13.32 3.54
CA ASP A 181 8.23 -13.02 2.31
C ASP A 181 7.59 -11.63 2.44
N LEU A 182 7.79 -10.80 1.42
CA LEU A 182 7.29 -9.43 1.37
C LEU A 182 6.15 -9.30 0.38
N LYS A 183 5.07 -8.63 0.81
CA LYS A 183 3.88 -8.36 -0.02
C LYS A 183 3.49 -6.89 0.02
N ILE A 184 3.28 -6.31 -1.16
CA ILE A 184 2.76 -4.95 -1.32
C ILE A 184 1.26 -4.95 -1.03
N CYS A 185 0.80 -4.01 -0.21
CA CYS A 185 -0.63 -3.82 0.12
C CYS A 185 -1.05 -2.35 0.03
N ASP A 186 -2.36 -2.09 0.21
CA ASP A 186 -2.99 -0.75 0.22
C ASP A 186 -2.98 -0.05 -1.15
N PHE A 187 -3.82 -0.58 -2.06
CA PHE A 187 -3.98 -0.10 -3.43
C PHE A 187 -5.03 1.01 -3.58
N GLY A 188 -5.54 1.61 -2.50
CA GLY A 188 -6.63 2.59 -2.57
C GLY A 188 -6.29 3.84 -3.40
N LEU A 189 -5.00 4.19 -3.45
CA LEU A 189 -4.47 5.33 -4.21
C LEU A 189 -3.92 4.96 -5.60
N ALA A 190 -3.90 3.67 -5.95
CA ALA A 190 -3.35 3.19 -7.19
C ALA A 190 -4.14 3.71 -8.41
N ARG A 191 -3.45 3.88 -9.54
CA ARG A 191 -4.02 4.40 -10.80
C ARG A 191 -3.39 3.75 -12.02
N THR A 192 -4.14 3.71 -13.11
CA THR A 192 -3.61 3.46 -14.45
C THR A 192 -2.92 4.71 -14.99
N ASN A 193 -1.88 4.52 -15.81
CA ASN A 193 -1.09 5.61 -16.40
C ASN A 193 -1.88 6.56 -17.33
N CYS A 194 -3.15 6.25 -17.62
CA CYS A 194 -4.01 6.97 -18.57
C CYS A 194 -4.91 8.06 -17.95
N SER A 195 -5.03 8.13 -16.62
CA SER A 195 -5.90 9.11 -15.95
C SER A 195 -5.26 10.51 -15.93
N LYS A 196 -5.36 11.23 -17.06
CA LYS A 196 -4.95 12.63 -17.21
C LYS A 196 -5.87 13.55 -16.40
N ASN A 197 -5.30 14.58 -15.76
CA ASN A 197 -5.99 15.71 -15.11
C ASN A 197 -6.65 15.48 -13.73
N GLN A 198 -6.06 14.68 -12.84
CA GLN A 198 -6.58 14.57 -11.47
C GLN A 198 -5.66 15.23 -10.45
N PHE A 199 -6.05 16.43 -10.01
CA PHE A 199 -5.44 17.12 -8.89
C PHE A 199 -5.52 16.25 -7.64
N MET A 200 -4.37 15.82 -7.15
CA MET A 200 -4.29 15.11 -5.88
C MET A 200 -4.59 16.07 -4.74
N THR A 201 -5.61 15.76 -3.96
CA THR A 201 -5.89 16.49 -2.72
C THR A 201 -4.69 16.36 -1.78
N GLU A 202 -4.16 17.51 -1.38
CA GLU A 202 -2.94 17.69 -0.59
C GLU A 202 -3.02 17.05 0.82
N TYR A 203 -4.18 16.55 1.23
CA TYR A 203 -4.48 16.34 2.64
C TYR A 203 -4.20 14.90 3.14
N VAL A 204 -3.35 14.85 4.18
CA VAL A 204 -3.23 13.79 5.21
C VAL A 204 -2.62 12.44 4.79
N VAL A 205 -1.43 12.45 4.17
CA VAL A 205 -0.55 11.25 4.13
C VAL A 205 0.91 11.65 4.34
N THR A 206 1.71 10.73 4.88
CA THR A 206 3.17 10.84 5.04
C THR A 206 3.84 11.17 3.70
N ARG A 207 4.45 12.36 3.59
CA ARG A 207 5.09 12.86 2.36
C ARG A 207 6.51 12.35 2.14
N TRP A 208 7.08 11.64 3.12
CA TRP A 208 8.50 11.28 3.18
C TRP A 208 8.98 10.44 1.98
N TYR A 209 8.06 9.70 1.34
CA TYR A 209 8.32 8.81 0.21
C TYR A 209 7.80 9.37 -1.12
N ARG A 210 7.25 10.60 -1.16
CA ARG A 210 6.72 11.20 -2.39
C ARG A 210 7.85 11.70 -3.28
N ALA A 211 7.76 11.41 -4.57
CA ALA A 211 8.71 11.84 -5.59
C ALA A 211 8.68 13.36 -5.82
N PRO A 212 9.80 13.99 -6.24
CA PRO A 212 9.87 15.43 -6.51
C PRO A 212 8.79 15.92 -7.47
N GLU A 213 8.53 15.20 -8.56
CA GLU A 213 7.51 15.51 -9.57
C GLU A 213 6.09 15.56 -8.99
N LEU A 214 5.78 14.74 -7.98
CA LEU A 214 4.50 14.78 -7.26
C LEU A 214 4.42 15.96 -6.28
N LEU A 215 5.53 16.31 -5.62
CA LEU A 215 5.60 17.46 -4.71
C LEU A 215 5.52 18.79 -5.46
N LEU A 216 5.98 18.82 -6.70
CA LEU A 216 6.00 19.99 -7.58
C LEU A 216 4.72 20.12 -8.44
N CYS A 217 3.79 19.16 -8.31
CA CYS A 217 2.55 19.09 -9.08
C CYS A 217 2.78 19.09 -10.59
N CYS A 218 3.73 18.29 -11.08
CA CYS A 218 3.91 18.05 -12.51
C CYS A 218 2.72 17.25 -13.07
N ASP A 219 2.26 17.58 -14.27
CA ASP A 219 1.11 16.91 -14.89
C ASP A 219 1.48 15.54 -15.47
N ASN A 220 2.74 15.37 -15.88
CA ASN A 220 3.26 14.14 -16.44
C ASN A 220 4.09 13.38 -15.39
N TYR A 221 3.54 12.30 -14.87
CA TYR A 221 4.23 11.35 -14.00
C TYR A 221 3.91 9.91 -14.41
N GLY A 222 4.81 8.99 -14.12
CA GLY A 222 4.67 7.58 -14.51
C GLY A 222 5.25 6.64 -13.46
N THR A 223 5.71 5.45 -13.88
CA THR A 223 6.26 4.39 -13.01
C THR A 223 7.47 4.82 -12.18
N SER A 224 8.18 5.87 -12.60
CA SER A 224 9.33 6.42 -11.90
C SER A 224 8.99 6.93 -10.49
N ILE A 225 7.76 7.35 -10.21
CA ILE A 225 7.36 7.83 -8.87
C ILE A 225 7.49 6.71 -7.83
N ASP A 226 7.14 5.47 -8.20
CA ASP A 226 7.23 4.32 -7.30
C ASP A 226 8.71 3.96 -7.06
N VAL A 227 9.56 4.10 -8.09
CA VAL A 227 11.02 3.90 -7.95
C VAL A 227 11.63 4.87 -6.94
N TRP A 228 11.18 6.12 -6.93
CA TRP A 228 11.61 7.09 -5.91
C TRP A 228 11.23 6.61 -4.50
N SER A 229 9.97 6.20 -4.31
CA SER A 229 9.52 5.65 -3.04
C SER A 229 10.31 4.42 -2.62
N VAL A 230 10.64 3.52 -3.56
CA VAL A 230 11.54 2.38 -3.32
C VAL A 230 12.93 2.85 -2.87
N GLY A 231 13.51 3.86 -3.52
CA GLY A 231 14.78 4.45 -3.10
C GLY A 231 14.74 4.98 -1.67
N CYS A 232 13.65 5.68 -1.28
CA CYS A 232 13.47 6.15 0.09
C CYS A 232 13.35 5.00 1.10
N ILE A 233 12.60 3.94 0.75
CA ILE A 233 12.46 2.73 1.59
C ILE A 233 13.80 2.01 1.71
N PHE A 234 14.55 1.90 0.63
CA PHE A 234 15.86 1.25 0.63
C PHE A 234 16.87 2.01 1.49
N ALA A 235 16.92 3.34 1.36
CA ALA A 235 17.69 4.21 2.23
C ALA A 235 17.30 4.04 3.72
N GLU A 236 16.01 3.87 4.01
CA GLU A 236 15.51 3.64 5.36
C GLU A 236 15.89 2.26 5.89
N LEU A 237 15.93 1.22 5.05
CA LEU A 237 16.44 -0.10 5.42
C LEU A 237 17.93 -0.06 5.81
N LEU A 238 18.74 0.64 5.02
CA LEU A 238 20.17 0.80 5.28
C LEU A 238 20.46 1.65 6.53
N GLY A 239 19.65 2.70 6.76
CA GLY A 239 19.88 3.68 7.82
C GLY A 239 19.08 3.51 9.10
N ARG A 240 18.06 2.65 9.09
CA ARG A 240 17.03 2.50 10.15
C ARG A 240 16.28 3.78 10.51
N LYS A 241 16.31 4.78 9.63
CA LYS A 241 15.62 6.06 9.80
C LYS A 241 15.21 6.64 8.45
N PRO A 242 14.07 7.34 8.37
CA PRO A 242 13.63 7.98 7.14
C PRO A 242 14.71 8.94 6.61
N ILE A 243 14.98 8.88 5.30
CA ILE A 243 15.98 9.74 4.65
C ILE A 243 15.49 11.18 4.49
N PHE A 244 14.18 11.38 4.21
CA PHE A 244 13.57 12.70 4.01
C PHE A 244 12.35 12.92 4.92
N PRO A 245 12.52 13.15 6.23
CA PRO A 245 11.41 13.35 7.16
C PRO A 245 10.90 14.80 7.16
N GLY A 246 10.34 15.27 6.04
CA GLY A 246 9.83 16.64 5.92
C GLY A 246 8.52 16.87 6.66
N SER A 247 8.37 18.04 7.27
CA SER A 247 7.15 18.45 7.97
C SER A 247 6.06 18.96 7.02
N GLU A 248 6.48 19.59 5.91
CA GLU A 248 5.63 20.25 4.92
C GLU A 248 6.20 20.08 3.51
N CYS A 249 5.42 20.35 2.46
CA CYS A 249 5.85 20.14 1.07
C CYS A 249 7.17 20.88 0.73
N LEU A 250 7.26 22.16 1.09
CA LEU A 250 8.46 22.96 0.85
C LEU A 250 9.65 22.49 1.69
N ASN A 251 9.42 22.04 2.92
CA ASN A 251 10.48 21.48 3.76
C ASN A 251 10.98 20.13 3.22
N GLN A 252 10.08 19.28 2.71
CA GLN A 252 10.41 18.03 2.03
C GLN A 252 11.34 18.26 0.84
N LEU A 253 11.00 19.22 -0.05
CA LEU A 253 11.85 19.59 -1.19
C LEU A 253 13.23 20.09 -0.75
N LYS A 254 13.30 20.92 0.31
CA LYS A 254 14.57 21.37 0.89
C LYS A 254 15.43 20.20 1.38
N LEU A 255 14.85 19.23 2.08
CA LEU A 255 15.58 18.05 2.56
C LEU A 255 16.13 17.21 1.40
N ILE A 256 15.34 17.03 0.34
CA ILE A 256 15.76 16.34 -0.87
C ILE A 256 16.98 17.03 -1.49
N ILE A 257 16.91 18.34 -1.72
CA ILE A 257 18.01 19.14 -2.29
C ILE A 257 19.25 19.16 -1.37
N ASN A 258 19.07 19.16 -0.06
CA ASN A 258 20.20 19.13 0.87
C ASN A 258 21.02 17.83 0.75
N ILE A 259 20.36 16.69 0.51
CA ILE A 259 21.01 15.40 0.36
C ILE A 259 21.51 15.17 -1.07
N LEU A 260 20.68 15.43 -2.09
CA LEU A 260 21.06 15.21 -3.50
C LEU A 260 21.99 16.30 -4.05
N GLY A 261 22.00 17.47 -3.42
CA GLY A 261 22.67 18.67 -3.90
C GLY A 261 21.75 19.55 -4.75
N SER A 262 22.24 20.75 -5.07
CA SER A 262 21.56 21.66 -5.99
C SER A 262 21.52 21.05 -7.39
N GLN A 263 20.33 21.03 -7.99
CA GLN A 263 20.08 20.41 -9.29
C GLN A 263 20.56 21.30 -10.43
N ARG A 264 21.05 20.69 -11.52
CA ARG A 264 21.45 21.41 -12.73
C ARG A 264 20.21 21.83 -13.52
N GLU A 265 20.39 22.74 -14.47
CA GLU A 265 19.29 23.24 -15.29
C GLU A 265 18.58 22.11 -16.07
N ASP A 266 19.36 21.17 -16.60
CA ASP A 266 18.86 19.99 -17.32
C ASP A 266 18.11 19.00 -16.40
N ASP A 267 18.34 19.04 -15.08
CA ASP A 267 17.69 18.15 -14.10
C ASP A 267 16.36 18.72 -13.60
N ILE A 268 16.01 19.95 -13.97
CA ILE A 268 14.77 20.63 -13.60
C ILE A 268 13.95 21.03 -14.83
N GLU A 269 14.33 20.56 -16.01
CA GLU A 269 13.65 20.87 -17.28
C GLU A 269 12.24 20.29 -17.32
N PHE A 270 12.04 19.11 -16.73
CA PHE A 270 10.74 18.43 -16.64
C PHE A 270 9.68 19.20 -15.80
N ILE A 271 10.07 20.26 -15.08
CA ILE A 271 9.15 21.05 -14.26
C ILE A 271 8.43 22.08 -15.15
N ASP A 272 7.21 21.75 -15.56
CA ASP A 272 6.37 22.62 -16.40
C ASP A 272 5.94 23.91 -15.67
N ASN A 273 5.77 23.84 -14.33
CA ASN A 273 5.31 24.97 -13.54
C ASN A 273 6.44 25.99 -13.28
N PRO A 274 6.36 27.23 -13.83
CA PRO A 274 7.43 28.21 -13.71
C PRO A 274 7.65 28.69 -12.27
N LYS A 275 6.60 28.69 -11.43
CA LYS A 275 6.72 29.07 -10.01
C LYS A 275 7.50 28.00 -9.23
N ALA A 276 7.20 26.73 -9.49
CA ALA A 276 7.90 25.61 -8.87
C ALA A 276 9.38 25.57 -9.29
N LYS A 277 9.67 25.76 -10.60
CA LYS A 277 11.03 25.86 -11.11
C LYS A 277 11.81 27.03 -10.49
N LYS A 278 11.19 28.21 -10.38
CA LYS A 278 11.78 29.38 -9.71
C LYS A 278 12.07 29.12 -8.23
N TYR A 279 11.17 28.42 -7.54
CA TYR A 279 11.38 28.05 -6.14
C TYR A 279 12.61 27.16 -5.96
N ILE A 280 12.76 26.09 -6.75
CA ILE A 280 13.92 25.19 -6.67
C ILE A 280 15.22 25.96 -6.93
N LYS A 281 15.25 26.86 -7.92
CA LYS A 281 16.40 27.73 -8.21
C LYS A 281 16.72 28.74 -7.10
N SER A 282 15.72 29.12 -6.29
CA SER A 282 15.90 30.08 -5.20
C SER A 282 16.48 29.46 -3.92
N LEU A 283 16.53 28.14 -3.84
CA LEU A 283 17.10 27.45 -2.68
C LEU A 283 18.60 27.71 -2.57
N PRO A 284 19.15 27.81 -1.35
CA PRO A 284 20.59 27.95 -1.15
C PRO A 284 21.36 26.81 -1.82
N TYR A 285 22.55 27.13 -2.32
CA TYR A 285 23.43 26.11 -2.90
C TYR A 285 23.75 25.02 -1.86
N SER A 286 23.56 23.76 -2.25
CA SER A 286 23.94 22.59 -1.47
C SER A 286 24.88 21.72 -2.30
N PRO A 287 26.06 21.32 -1.78
CA PRO A 287 26.94 20.38 -2.47
C PRO A 287 26.40 18.95 -2.49
N GLY A 288 25.31 18.67 -1.74
CA GLY A 288 24.80 17.32 -1.54
C GLY A 288 25.65 16.51 -0.55
N THR A 289 25.21 15.29 -0.26
CA THR A 289 25.92 14.32 0.59
C THR A 289 26.04 13.00 -0.15
N THR A 290 27.24 12.43 -0.18
CA THR A 290 27.46 11.11 -0.77
C THR A 290 26.76 10.03 0.06
N PHE A 291 26.00 9.14 -0.60
CA PHE A 291 25.27 8.07 0.09
C PHE A 291 26.19 7.11 0.86
N SER A 292 27.42 6.89 0.39
CA SER A 292 28.44 6.11 1.13
C SER A 292 28.82 6.73 2.47
N ARG A 293 28.75 8.06 2.62
CA ARG A 293 28.96 8.75 3.90
C ARG A 293 27.76 8.62 4.82
N LEU A 294 26.54 8.57 4.27
CA LEU A 294 25.30 8.37 5.03
C LEU A 294 25.19 6.92 5.53
N TYR A 295 25.64 5.96 4.73
CA TYR A 295 25.52 4.53 4.99
C TYR A 295 26.88 3.82 4.85
N PRO A 296 27.84 4.07 5.76
CA PRO A 296 29.22 3.56 5.63
C PRO A 296 29.34 2.03 5.74
N ASN A 297 28.35 1.37 6.32
CA ASN A 297 28.32 -0.09 6.49
C ASN A 297 27.53 -0.82 5.38
N ALA A 298 26.93 -0.07 4.45
CA ALA A 298 26.15 -0.66 3.37
C ALA A 298 27.07 -1.23 2.28
N HIS A 299 26.61 -2.28 1.62
CA HIS A 299 27.33 -2.86 0.49
C HIS A 299 27.54 -1.82 -0.64
N PRO A 300 28.72 -1.75 -1.28
CA PRO A 300 28.98 -0.74 -2.33
C PRO A 300 27.97 -0.76 -3.49
N LEU A 301 27.57 -1.95 -3.93
CA LEU A 301 26.54 -2.10 -4.98
C LEU A 301 25.13 -1.69 -4.51
N ALA A 302 24.85 -1.72 -3.20
CA ALA A 302 23.61 -1.19 -2.64
C ALA A 302 23.60 0.34 -2.76
N ILE A 303 24.74 0.99 -2.45
CA ILE A 303 24.90 2.44 -2.61
C ILE A 303 24.75 2.87 -4.07
N ASP A 304 25.35 2.12 -5.00
CA ASP A 304 25.24 2.40 -6.43
C ASP A 304 23.78 2.31 -6.92
N LEU A 305 23.06 1.24 -6.55
CA LEU A 305 21.65 1.10 -6.89
C LEU A 305 20.78 2.21 -6.26
N LEU A 306 21.03 2.55 -5.00
CA LEU A 306 20.31 3.62 -4.32
C LEU A 306 20.49 4.97 -5.03
N ALA A 307 21.71 5.27 -5.48
CA ALA A 307 22.00 6.50 -6.22
C ALA A 307 21.26 6.58 -7.56
N LYS A 308 21.04 5.45 -8.22
CA LYS A 308 20.28 5.34 -9.48
C LYS A 308 18.76 5.45 -9.27
N MET A 309 18.26 5.14 -8.06
CA MET A 309 16.85 5.30 -7.67
C MET A 309 16.53 6.73 -7.21
N LEU A 310 17.40 7.33 -6.39
CA LEU A 310 17.20 8.67 -5.84
C LEU A 310 17.76 9.76 -6.75
N VAL A 311 17.23 9.81 -7.97
CA VAL A 311 17.53 10.85 -8.97
C VAL A 311 16.36 11.84 -9.03
N PHE A 312 16.68 13.13 -9.01
CA PHE A 312 15.68 14.21 -8.98
C PHE A 312 14.84 14.25 -10.26
N ASP A 313 15.50 14.21 -11.41
CA ASP A 313 14.85 14.09 -12.72
C ASP A 313 14.26 12.68 -12.91
N PRO A 314 12.93 12.54 -13.06
CA PRO A 314 12.29 11.24 -13.21
C PRO A 314 12.71 10.48 -14.47
N THR A 315 13.16 11.17 -15.52
CA THR A 315 13.55 10.55 -16.80
C THR A 315 14.93 9.88 -16.73
N LYS A 316 15.77 10.31 -15.78
CA LYS A 316 17.11 9.78 -15.53
C LYS A 316 17.11 8.69 -14.45
N ARG A 317 15.96 8.44 -13.82
CA ARG A 317 15.78 7.46 -12.76
C ARG A 317 15.74 6.05 -13.35
N ILE A 318 16.45 5.11 -12.72
CA ILE A 318 16.46 3.71 -13.16
C ILE A 318 15.03 3.14 -13.19
N SER A 319 14.69 2.34 -14.21
CA SER A 319 13.42 1.61 -14.21
C SER A 319 13.46 0.42 -13.26
N VAL A 320 12.30 -0.12 -12.89
CA VAL A 320 12.21 -1.34 -12.06
C VAL A 320 12.89 -2.54 -12.76
N THR A 321 12.72 -2.66 -14.07
CA THR A 321 13.35 -3.72 -14.88
C THR A 321 14.87 -3.63 -14.84
N GLU A 322 15.43 -2.43 -15.03
CA GLU A 322 16.89 -2.20 -14.95
C GLU A 322 17.41 -2.40 -13.51
N ALA A 323 16.62 -2.04 -12.50
CA ALA A 323 16.97 -2.24 -11.09
C ALA A 323 17.05 -3.74 -10.73
N LEU A 324 16.17 -4.58 -11.28
CA LEU A 324 16.25 -6.04 -11.12
C LEU A 324 17.44 -6.64 -11.85
N GLN A 325 17.86 -6.05 -12.98
CA GLN A 325 19.06 -6.45 -13.72
C GLN A 325 20.36 -5.91 -13.12
N HIS A 326 20.28 -5.07 -12.08
CA HIS A 326 21.45 -4.48 -11.45
C HIS A 326 22.36 -5.56 -10.82
N PRO A 327 23.70 -5.39 -10.82
CA PRO A 327 24.61 -6.36 -10.19
C PRO A 327 24.31 -6.65 -8.71
N PHE A 328 23.69 -5.70 -8.00
CA PHE A 328 23.21 -5.91 -6.63
C PHE A 328 22.11 -6.97 -6.52
N MET A 329 21.37 -7.28 -7.60
CA MET A 329 20.28 -8.27 -7.62
C MET A 329 20.68 -9.60 -8.26
N ALA A 330 21.88 -9.69 -8.83
CA ALA A 330 22.35 -10.88 -9.57
C ALA A 330 22.21 -12.22 -8.80
N PRO A 331 22.39 -12.30 -7.47
CA PRO A 331 22.21 -13.57 -6.75
C PRO A 331 20.76 -14.06 -6.66
N LEU A 332 19.78 -13.18 -6.88
CA LEU A 332 18.35 -13.44 -6.64
C LEU A 332 17.51 -13.41 -7.92
N TYR A 333 17.89 -12.61 -8.92
CA TYR A 333 17.06 -12.35 -10.09
C TYR A 333 17.27 -13.36 -11.21
N ASP A 334 16.19 -14.06 -11.59
CA ASP A 334 16.08 -14.83 -12.82
C ASP A 334 15.04 -14.16 -13.75
N PRO A 335 15.45 -13.61 -14.91
CA PRO A 335 14.55 -13.00 -15.87
C PRO A 335 13.42 -13.90 -16.39
N ASN A 336 13.59 -15.23 -16.34
CA ASN A 336 12.62 -16.19 -16.87
C ASN A 336 11.54 -16.59 -15.85
N CYS A 337 11.75 -16.31 -14.56
CA CYS A 337 10.84 -16.71 -13.49
C CYS A 337 9.69 -15.72 -13.26
N ASP A 338 9.72 -14.54 -13.89
CA ASP A 338 8.81 -13.43 -13.62
C ASP A 338 8.01 -13.02 -14.87
N PRO A 339 6.91 -13.72 -15.18
CA PRO A 339 6.06 -13.34 -16.31
C PRO A 339 5.42 -11.97 -16.08
N PRO A 340 5.19 -11.18 -17.14
CA PRO A 340 4.44 -9.95 -17.04
C PRO A 340 3.00 -10.23 -16.62
N ALA A 341 2.36 -9.23 -16.03
CA ALA A 341 0.94 -9.29 -15.73
C ALA A 341 0.14 -9.35 -17.03
N ILE A 342 -0.66 -10.41 -17.21
CA ILE A 342 -1.59 -10.53 -18.33
C ILE A 342 -2.94 -10.05 -17.82
N LEU A 343 -3.22 -8.75 -17.99
CA LEU A 343 -4.37 -8.12 -17.35
C LEU A 343 -5.11 -7.14 -18.28
N PRO A 344 -6.34 -7.44 -18.69
CA PRO A 344 -7.23 -6.47 -19.31
C PRO A 344 -7.95 -5.69 -18.19
N ILE A 345 -7.24 -4.85 -17.42
CA ILE A 345 -7.91 -4.02 -16.42
C ILE A 345 -8.12 -2.62 -16.99
N ASP A 346 -9.39 -2.27 -17.16
CA ASP A 346 -9.83 -0.88 -17.20
C ASP A 346 -10.14 -0.44 -15.75
N LEU A 347 -9.29 0.43 -15.20
CA LEU A 347 -9.45 1.03 -13.87
C LEU A 347 -10.09 2.42 -13.92
N ASP A 348 -10.61 2.84 -15.07
CA ASP A 348 -11.28 4.14 -15.19
C ASP A 348 -12.63 4.08 -14.47
N ILE A 349 -12.56 4.18 -13.14
CA ILE A 349 -13.70 4.44 -12.28
C ILE A 349 -13.97 5.93 -12.40
N ASP A 350 -15.18 6.25 -12.83
CA ASP A 350 -15.67 7.63 -12.80
C ASP A 350 -15.55 8.17 -11.36
N GLU A 351 -14.72 9.20 -11.18
CA GLU A 351 -14.54 9.86 -9.88
C GLU A 351 -15.80 10.62 -9.49
N ASP A 352 -16.72 10.87 -10.44
CA ASP A 352 -17.96 11.59 -10.23
C ASP A 352 -19.15 10.72 -9.76
N LEU A 353 -18.92 9.43 -9.52
CA LEU A 353 -19.96 8.50 -9.05
C LEU A 353 -20.60 8.93 -7.72
N GLY A 354 -21.93 8.79 -7.66
CA GLY A 354 -22.70 8.95 -6.43
C GLY A 354 -22.55 7.74 -5.49
N GLU A 355 -22.83 7.95 -4.21
CA GLU A 355 -22.69 6.92 -3.16
C GLU A 355 -23.43 5.62 -3.48
N GLU A 356 -24.69 5.71 -3.94
CA GLU A 356 -25.51 4.54 -4.28
C GLU A 356 -24.87 3.71 -5.40
N MET A 357 -24.28 4.36 -6.40
CA MET A 357 -23.61 3.66 -7.50
C MET A 357 -22.30 3.02 -7.03
N ILE A 358 -21.53 3.69 -6.18
CA ILE A 358 -20.31 3.12 -5.60
C ILE A 358 -20.67 1.86 -4.79
N ARG A 359 -21.73 1.91 -3.99
CA ARG A 359 -22.24 0.79 -3.20
C ARG A 359 -22.67 -0.38 -4.08
N GLU A 360 -23.40 -0.11 -5.16
CA GLU A 360 -23.82 -1.12 -6.13
C GLU A 360 -22.61 -1.76 -6.85
N LEU A 361 -21.60 -0.98 -7.22
CA LEU A 361 -20.37 -1.50 -7.80
C LEU A 361 -19.59 -2.37 -6.81
N MET A 362 -19.49 -1.97 -5.53
CA MET A 362 -18.87 -2.82 -4.50
C MET A 362 -19.62 -4.14 -4.33
N TRP A 363 -20.94 -4.11 -4.31
CA TRP A 363 -21.76 -5.31 -4.24
C TRP A 363 -21.51 -6.26 -5.41
N LYS A 364 -21.41 -5.72 -6.64
CA LYS A 364 -21.03 -6.52 -7.82
C LYS A 364 -19.65 -7.16 -7.68
N GLU A 365 -18.68 -6.44 -7.14
CA GLU A 365 -17.36 -7.00 -6.86
C GLU A 365 -17.42 -8.13 -5.80
N MET A 366 -18.26 -8.00 -4.78
CA MET A 366 -18.48 -9.04 -3.76
C MET A 366 -19.07 -10.33 -4.36
N LEU A 367 -20.00 -10.23 -5.30
CA LEU A 367 -20.64 -11.39 -5.95
C LEU A 367 -19.64 -12.28 -6.71
N HIS A 368 -18.50 -11.75 -7.15
CA HIS A 368 -17.45 -12.57 -7.77
C HIS A 368 -16.80 -13.57 -6.80
N TYR A 369 -16.87 -13.31 -5.49
CA TYR A 369 -16.37 -14.21 -4.43
C TYR A 369 -17.47 -15.16 -3.92
N HIS A 370 -18.73 -14.91 -4.29
CA HIS A 370 -19.91 -15.61 -3.80
C HIS A 370 -20.85 -16.01 -4.95
N PRO A 371 -20.45 -16.95 -5.83
CA PRO A 371 -21.28 -17.38 -6.95
C PRO A 371 -22.63 -17.97 -6.52
N GLU A 372 -22.73 -18.53 -5.31
CA GLU A 372 -23.97 -19.00 -4.70
C GLU A 372 -25.02 -17.89 -4.54
N ALA A 373 -24.58 -16.68 -4.16
CA ALA A 373 -25.47 -15.53 -3.98
C ALA A 373 -25.99 -14.95 -5.30
N VAL A 374 -25.32 -15.25 -6.42
CA VAL A 374 -25.79 -14.91 -7.78
C VAL A 374 -26.97 -15.80 -8.16
N MET A 375 -26.92 -17.08 -7.82
CA MET A 375 -27.98 -18.04 -8.16
C MET A 375 -29.27 -17.79 -7.37
N GLU A 376 -29.17 -17.41 -6.08
CA GLU A 376 -30.34 -17.05 -5.27
C GLU A 376 -31.04 -15.78 -5.78
N ASN A 377 -30.26 -14.78 -6.26
CA ASN A 377 -30.84 -13.57 -6.85
C ASN A 377 -31.48 -13.82 -8.23
N ALA A 378 -30.99 -14.79 -9.01
CA ALA A 378 -31.56 -15.15 -10.31
C ALA A 378 -32.86 -15.96 -10.18
N GLY A 379 -33.09 -16.62 -9.04
CA GLY A 379 -34.31 -17.39 -8.75
C GLY A 379 -35.50 -16.56 -8.24
N LEU A 380 -35.33 -15.24 -8.09
CA LEU A 380 -36.33 -14.29 -7.58
C LEU A 380 -36.86 -13.31 -8.66
N CYS A 381 -36.56 -13.54 -9.94
CA CYS A 381 -37.13 -12.79 -11.07
C CYS A 381 -38.40 -13.42 -11.62
#